data_AF-A0A2V2S068-F1
#
_entry.id   AF-A0A2V2S068-F1
#
_cell.length_a   1.000
_cell.length_b   1.000
_cell.length_c   1.000
_cell.angle_alpha   90.00
_cell.angle_beta   90.00
_cell.angle_gamma   90.00
#
_symmetry.space_group_name_H-M   'P 1'
#
loop_
_entity.id
_entity.type
_entity.pdbx_description
1 polymer ?
#
loop_
_entity_poly.entity_id
_entity_poly.type
_entity_poly.pdbx_seq_one_letter_code
_entity_poly.pdbx_strand_id
1 'polypeptide(L)'
;MNGASGPPPALEPPIIEAPQPIPLPPIRPLRFQRADWWAFCITAACALTVYVFTLAPEVTLEWSGMRSTAAWYGGVADPPGFPLWTLYAWAFSHLFPFGNIAWRLALSSAVAGAFACGALAMLVSSGGGRILDGMTGVQRLPEKQEAWLRIAGGFVAGMALGLHRVFWSMSVIVETQSLSLALFSLVICLLLRWAYSPDNEGLLYAAVFVYALELNVHQNLAIAAPGLILIVLIRNPGLGRDLCFVVFVVVGCFATILLTGLSQIVPAQFDGLTMSFLVIAMMAGFISMTTAVITRKFMTHWRAVSISGLLLLAGFYLYFYLAVASMADPPSNWGYARTVQGFVHLVSRGQYEGIHPTDNIERFVGQIGVYWRSIGRDLGFIFLIPAVALFCFLRKMGAPQRAWILGLVPLFLCLSLWLIIMQNGSPDRASAELTARYYTPSHVIILLWAGYGLCILGSFLIGKWLPRILPRGQVLLG
;
A
#
# COMPACT_ATOMS: atom_id res chain seq x y z
N MET A 1 65.65 32.68 62.62
CA MET A 1 64.24 32.52 62.23
C MET A 1 64.20 32.47 60.71
N ASN A 2 64.14 31.27 60.14
CA ASN A 2 64.13 31.06 58.68
C ASN A 2 62.68 31.10 58.20
N GLY A 3 62.31 32.14 57.44
CA GLY A 3 61.01 32.24 56.77
C GLY A 3 61.13 31.69 55.35
N ALA A 4 60.55 30.52 55.10
CA ALA A 4 60.43 29.95 53.77
C ALA A 4 59.21 30.56 53.06
N SER A 5 59.43 31.23 51.93
CA SER A 5 58.38 31.67 51.01
C SER A 5 57.96 30.51 50.11
N GLY A 6 56.70 30.06 50.24
CA GLY A 6 56.11 29.03 49.38
C GLY A 6 55.90 29.51 47.93
N PRO A 7 55.75 28.58 46.97
CA PRO A 7 55.59 28.91 45.56
C PRO A 7 54.19 29.50 45.25
N PRO A 8 54.05 30.32 44.20
CA PRO A 8 52.77 30.92 43.83
C PRO A 8 51.76 29.89 43.33
N PRO A 9 50.44 30.15 43.45
CA PRO A 9 49.41 29.21 43.02
C PRO A 9 49.42 29.04 41.50
N ALA A 10 49.23 27.81 41.04
CA ALA A 10 49.09 27.48 39.63
C ALA A 10 47.78 28.08 39.07
N LEU A 11 47.88 28.77 37.93
CA LEU A 11 46.73 29.26 37.16
C LEU A 11 45.93 28.05 36.62
N GLU A 12 44.66 27.95 37.04
CA GLU A 12 43.73 26.95 36.47
C GLU A 12 43.52 27.21 34.96
N PRO A 13 43.49 26.17 34.12
CA PRO A 13 43.25 26.33 32.70
C PRO A 13 41.81 26.82 32.45
N PRO A 14 41.59 27.66 31.43
CA PRO A 14 40.25 28.18 31.12
C PRO A 14 39.31 27.03 30.77
N ILE A 15 38.14 27.04 31.41
CA ILE A 15 37.04 26.12 31.12
C ILE A 15 36.57 26.42 29.69
N ILE A 16 36.94 25.56 28.74
CA ILE A 16 36.39 25.59 27.39
C ILE A 16 34.98 25.00 27.50
N GLU A 17 33.96 25.86 27.57
CA GLU A 17 32.57 25.42 27.44
C GLU A 17 32.39 24.66 26.14
N ALA A 18 31.94 23.40 26.23
CA ALA A 18 31.61 22.61 25.07
C ALA A 18 30.57 23.36 24.22
N PRO A 19 30.72 23.44 22.89
CA PRO A 19 29.73 24.08 22.03
C PRO A 19 28.35 23.49 22.30
N GLN A 20 27.42 24.32 22.74
CA GLN A 20 26.02 23.94 22.92
C GLN A 20 25.54 23.27 21.62
N PRO A 21 25.00 22.03 21.67
CA PRO A 21 24.54 21.37 20.46
C PRO A 21 23.46 22.24 19.81
N ILE A 22 23.74 22.70 18.59
CA ILE A 22 22.77 23.43 17.77
C ILE A 22 21.50 22.58 17.71
N PRO A 23 20.34 23.06 18.20
CA PRO A 23 19.11 22.31 18.14
C PRO A 23 18.83 21.97 16.66
N LEU A 24 18.79 20.68 16.34
CA LEU A 24 18.37 20.23 15.03
C LEU A 24 17.00 20.86 14.75
N PRO A 25 16.80 21.51 13.58
CA PRO A 25 15.52 22.14 13.28
C PRO A 25 14.42 21.09 13.40
N PRO A 26 13.26 21.44 14.02
CA PRO A 26 12.17 20.50 14.21
C PRO A 26 11.77 19.91 12.87
N ILE A 27 11.69 18.58 12.79
CA ILE A 27 11.24 17.85 11.61
C ILE A 27 9.80 18.32 11.35
N ARG A 28 9.61 19.22 10.37
CA ARG A 28 8.27 19.71 10.02
C ARG A 28 7.41 18.53 9.57
N PRO A 29 6.17 18.41 10.07
CA PRO A 29 5.30 17.29 9.71
C PRO A 29 5.05 17.24 8.20
N LEU A 30 4.97 16.02 7.66
CA LEU A 30 4.79 15.83 6.23
C LEU A 30 3.47 16.41 5.73
N ARG A 31 3.56 17.51 4.99
CA ARG A 31 2.46 18.06 4.19
C ARG A 31 2.76 17.86 2.72
N PHE A 32 1.73 17.46 1.97
CA PHE A 32 1.79 17.44 0.51
C PHE A 32 1.93 18.89 0.01
N GLN A 33 2.89 19.11 -0.88
CA GLN A 33 3.18 20.40 -1.48
C GLN A 33 2.21 20.66 -2.64
N ARG A 34 2.19 21.90 -3.15
CA ARG A 34 1.36 22.26 -4.32
C ARG A 34 1.66 21.37 -5.54
N ALA A 35 2.93 21.04 -5.77
CA ALA A 35 3.34 20.15 -6.85
C ALA A 35 2.72 18.74 -6.71
N ASP A 36 2.62 18.21 -5.49
CA ASP A 36 2.06 16.89 -5.23
C ASP A 36 0.56 16.85 -5.54
N TRP A 37 -0.16 17.93 -5.23
CA TRP A 37 -1.57 18.11 -5.60
C TRP A 37 -1.77 18.30 -7.09
N TRP A 38 -0.87 19.02 -7.78
CA TRP A 38 -0.91 19.10 -9.24
C TRP A 38 -0.68 17.74 -9.89
N ALA A 39 0.31 16.98 -9.42
CA ALA A 39 0.56 15.61 -9.89
C ALA A 39 -0.67 14.73 -9.71
N PHE A 40 -1.35 14.83 -8.55
CA PHE A 40 -2.61 14.14 -8.29
C PHE A 40 -3.71 14.55 -9.27
N CYS A 41 -4.05 15.85 -9.32
CA CYS A 41 -5.20 16.35 -10.05
C CYS A 41 -5.06 16.15 -11.56
N ILE A 42 -3.88 16.42 -12.13
CA ILE A 42 -3.64 16.26 -13.57
C ILE A 42 -3.77 14.78 -13.95
N THR A 43 -3.13 13.90 -13.18
CA THR A 43 -3.16 12.45 -13.48
C THR A 43 -4.55 11.86 -13.28
N ALA A 44 -5.23 12.20 -12.18
CA ALA A 44 -6.58 11.73 -11.93
C ALA A 44 -7.56 12.24 -13.00
N ALA A 45 -7.46 13.51 -13.41
CA ALA A 45 -8.31 14.05 -14.47
C ALA A 45 -8.05 13.36 -15.82
N CYS A 46 -6.78 13.16 -16.20
CA CYS A 46 -6.44 12.45 -17.44
C CYS A 46 -6.92 10.99 -17.42
N ALA A 47 -6.65 10.24 -16.34
CA ALA A 47 -7.10 8.86 -16.19
C ALA A 47 -8.64 8.77 -16.21
N LEU A 48 -9.33 9.64 -15.46
CA LEU A 48 -10.79 9.69 -15.45
C LEU A 48 -11.35 9.99 -16.84
N THR A 49 -10.73 10.91 -17.57
CA THR A 49 -11.14 11.24 -18.94
C THR A 49 -11.07 10.00 -19.82
N VAL A 50 -9.93 9.28 -19.82
CA VAL A 50 -9.77 8.03 -20.57
C VAL A 50 -10.82 6.99 -20.16
N TYR A 51 -11.04 6.80 -18.86
CA TYR A 51 -11.98 5.80 -18.36
C TYR A 51 -13.43 6.13 -18.69
N VAL A 52 -13.85 7.40 -18.58
CA VAL A 52 -15.21 7.81 -18.95
C VAL A 52 -15.44 7.66 -20.45
N PHE A 53 -14.45 7.98 -21.29
CA PHE A 53 -14.54 7.79 -22.75
C PHE A 53 -14.55 6.32 -23.18
N THR A 54 -14.02 5.42 -22.35
CA THR A 54 -13.95 3.98 -22.65
C THR A 54 -14.84 3.14 -21.72
N LEU A 55 -15.74 3.79 -21.00
CA LEU A 55 -16.65 3.16 -20.06
C LEU A 55 -17.59 2.21 -20.79
N ALA A 56 -17.82 1.03 -20.24
CA ALA A 56 -18.83 0.12 -20.77
C ALA A 56 -20.21 0.78 -20.71
N PRO A 57 -20.97 0.82 -21.83
CA PRO A 57 -22.26 1.51 -21.86
C PRO A 57 -23.33 0.74 -21.10
N GLU A 58 -23.20 -0.59 -20.98
CA GLU A 58 -24.21 -1.49 -20.42
C GLU A 58 -23.56 -2.55 -19.52
N VAL A 59 -24.39 -3.38 -18.88
CA VAL A 59 -23.95 -4.54 -18.09
C VAL A 59 -23.01 -5.42 -18.91
N THR A 60 -21.85 -5.76 -18.33
CA THR A 60 -20.84 -6.61 -18.97
C THR A 60 -20.88 -8.04 -18.43
N LEU A 61 -19.92 -8.87 -18.85
CA LEU A 61 -19.73 -10.24 -18.37
C LEU A 61 -19.26 -10.29 -16.89
N GLU A 62 -18.94 -11.51 -16.44
CA GLU A 62 -18.52 -11.84 -15.06
C GLU A 62 -19.59 -11.47 -14.02
N TRP A 63 -19.21 -10.70 -13.00
CA TRP A 63 -20.05 -10.36 -11.85
C TRP A 63 -20.81 -9.04 -12.04
N SER A 64 -20.66 -8.35 -13.19
CA SER A 64 -21.18 -7.00 -13.40
C SER A 64 -22.69 -6.91 -13.16
N GLY A 65 -23.49 -7.83 -13.71
CA GLY A 65 -24.95 -7.82 -13.54
C GLY A 65 -25.37 -8.03 -12.08
N MET A 66 -24.79 -9.02 -11.42
CA MET A 66 -25.09 -9.34 -10.01
C MET A 66 -24.67 -8.22 -9.06
N ARG A 67 -23.46 -7.70 -9.22
CA ARG A 67 -22.96 -6.57 -8.45
C ARG A 67 -23.75 -5.30 -8.71
N SER A 68 -24.26 -5.12 -9.93
CA SER A 68 -25.17 -4.02 -10.25
C SER A 68 -26.48 -4.13 -9.47
N THR A 69 -27.07 -5.32 -9.42
CA THR A 69 -28.27 -5.60 -8.62
C THR A 69 -28.00 -5.38 -7.13
N ALA A 70 -26.88 -5.90 -6.61
CA ALA A 70 -26.50 -5.70 -5.20
C ALA A 70 -26.34 -4.21 -4.87
N ALA A 71 -25.57 -3.45 -5.65
CA ALA A 71 -25.36 -2.03 -5.41
C ALA A 71 -26.65 -1.21 -5.58
N TRP A 72 -27.51 -1.53 -6.55
CA TRP A 72 -28.78 -0.79 -6.74
C TRP A 72 -29.72 -0.94 -5.54
N TYR A 73 -29.88 -2.17 -5.03
CA TYR A 73 -30.78 -2.45 -3.91
C TYR A 73 -30.11 -2.35 -2.53
N GLY A 74 -28.83 -1.96 -2.45
CA GLY A 74 -28.06 -2.04 -1.21
C GLY A 74 -27.97 -3.47 -0.65
N GLY A 75 -28.03 -4.48 -1.51
CA GLY A 75 -28.05 -5.89 -1.13
C GLY A 75 -26.69 -6.48 -0.81
N VAL A 76 -26.61 -7.80 -0.85
CA VAL A 76 -25.40 -8.57 -0.57
C VAL A 76 -24.85 -9.12 -1.89
N ALA A 77 -23.62 -8.72 -2.23
CA ALA A 77 -22.93 -9.12 -3.46
C ALA A 77 -22.31 -10.52 -3.36
N ASP A 78 -21.65 -10.96 -4.42
CA ASP A 78 -20.85 -12.19 -4.43
C ASP A 78 -19.81 -12.21 -3.30
N PRO A 79 -19.40 -13.40 -2.79
CA PRO A 79 -18.52 -13.47 -1.64
C PRO A 79 -17.18 -12.77 -1.86
N PRO A 80 -16.70 -12.03 -0.85
CA PRO A 80 -17.16 -11.99 0.54
C PRO A 80 -18.28 -10.97 0.86
N GLY A 81 -18.98 -10.44 -0.15
CA GLY A 81 -20.15 -9.55 0.00
C GLY A 81 -19.85 -8.06 -0.16
N PHE A 82 -18.57 -7.67 -0.07
CA PHE A 82 -18.06 -6.33 -0.40
C PHE A 82 -18.82 -5.13 0.20
N PRO A 83 -19.10 -5.07 1.52
CA PRO A 83 -20.04 -4.11 2.11
C PRO A 83 -19.68 -2.65 1.81
N LEU A 84 -18.41 -2.26 1.94
CA LEU A 84 -17.98 -0.90 1.64
C LEU A 84 -18.13 -0.55 0.16
N TRP A 85 -17.80 -1.48 -0.74
CA TRP A 85 -17.97 -1.26 -2.17
C TRP A 85 -19.44 -1.12 -2.54
N THR A 86 -20.32 -1.96 -2.00
CA THR A 86 -21.76 -1.90 -2.25
C THR A 86 -22.33 -0.55 -1.85
N LEU A 87 -21.98 -0.04 -0.66
CA LEU A 87 -22.39 1.29 -0.19
C LEU A 87 -21.83 2.42 -1.06
N TYR A 88 -20.56 2.33 -1.43
CA TYR A 88 -19.92 3.30 -2.33
C TYR A 88 -20.60 3.35 -3.70
N ALA A 89 -20.85 2.19 -4.31
CA ALA A 89 -21.46 2.07 -5.62
C ALA A 89 -22.95 2.45 -5.57
N TRP A 90 -23.67 2.10 -4.51
CA TRP A 90 -25.05 2.54 -4.24
C TRP A 90 -25.17 4.07 -4.24
N ALA A 91 -24.21 4.78 -3.65
CA ALA A 91 -24.21 6.24 -3.69
C ALA A 91 -24.11 6.76 -5.13
N PHE A 92 -23.29 6.15 -5.98
CA PHE A 92 -23.18 6.56 -7.38
C PHE A 92 -24.45 6.29 -8.19
N SER A 93 -25.13 5.17 -7.96
CA SER A 93 -26.37 4.87 -8.68
C SER A 93 -27.51 5.84 -8.37
N HIS A 94 -27.53 6.40 -7.15
CA HIS A 94 -28.58 7.32 -6.68
C HIS A 94 -28.23 8.81 -6.83
N LEU A 95 -26.95 9.18 -6.71
CA LEU A 95 -26.52 10.58 -6.80
C LEU A 95 -26.39 11.07 -8.25
N PHE A 96 -26.10 10.19 -9.21
CA PHE A 96 -25.97 10.54 -10.62
C PHE A 96 -27.27 10.24 -11.37
N PRO A 97 -27.97 11.23 -11.93
CA PRO A 97 -29.28 11.02 -12.57
C PRO A 97 -29.19 10.58 -14.04
N PHE A 98 -27.99 10.48 -14.61
CA PHE A 98 -27.77 10.21 -16.04
C PHE A 98 -27.24 8.79 -16.28
N GLY A 99 -27.46 8.27 -17.50
CA GLY A 99 -27.07 6.91 -17.88
C GLY A 99 -27.96 5.84 -17.22
N ASN A 100 -27.82 4.60 -17.69
CA ASN A 100 -28.44 3.44 -17.04
C ASN A 100 -27.69 3.08 -15.73
N ILE A 101 -28.24 2.13 -14.97
CA ILE A 101 -27.69 1.72 -13.67
C ILE A 101 -26.25 1.21 -13.82
N ALA A 102 -25.99 0.34 -14.79
CA ALA A 102 -24.66 -0.25 -14.99
C ALA A 102 -23.60 0.82 -15.29
N TRP A 103 -23.94 1.80 -16.11
CA TRP A 103 -23.07 2.92 -16.44
C TRP A 103 -22.74 3.77 -15.21
N ARG A 104 -23.73 4.12 -14.37
CA ARG A 104 -23.51 4.88 -13.13
C ARG A 104 -22.61 4.15 -12.15
N LEU A 105 -22.77 2.84 -12.07
CA LEU A 105 -21.96 1.98 -11.21
C LEU A 105 -20.54 1.81 -11.77
N ALA A 106 -20.38 1.65 -13.10
CA ALA A 106 -19.07 1.62 -13.74
C ALA A 106 -18.33 2.96 -13.58
N LEU A 107 -19.07 4.08 -13.57
CA LEU A 107 -18.50 5.40 -13.29
C LEU A 107 -17.88 5.45 -11.88
N SER A 108 -18.47 4.76 -10.90
CA SER A 108 -17.87 4.64 -9.55
C SER A 108 -16.49 3.95 -9.60
N SER A 109 -16.37 2.87 -10.39
CA SER A 109 -15.09 2.19 -10.63
C SER A 109 -14.09 3.09 -11.36
N ALA A 110 -14.55 3.88 -12.34
CA ALA A 110 -13.71 4.84 -13.04
C ALA A 110 -13.18 5.95 -12.13
N VAL A 111 -14.03 6.51 -11.25
CA VAL A 111 -13.63 7.54 -10.28
C VAL A 111 -12.63 6.99 -9.27
N ALA A 112 -12.89 5.79 -8.73
CA ALA A 112 -11.95 5.14 -7.83
C ALA A 112 -10.61 4.81 -8.53
N GLY A 113 -10.66 4.32 -9.77
CA GLY A 113 -9.48 4.00 -10.56
C GLY A 113 -8.64 5.25 -10.85
N ALA A 114 -9.29 6.36 -11.21
CA ALA A 114 -8.64 7.65 -11.41
C ALA A 114 -8.02 8.20 -10.12
N PHE A 115 -8.70 8.05 -8.98
CA PHE A 115 -8.15 8.39 -7.68
C PHE A 115 -6.88 7.59 -7.38
N ALA A 116 -6.86 6.28 -7.64
CA ALA A 116 -5.67 5.45 -7.45
C ALA A 116 -4.48 5.93 -8.30
N CYS A 117 -4.73 6.29 -9.56
CA CYS A 117 -3.71 6.86 -10.46
C CYS A 117 -3.16 8.20 -9.93
N GLY A 118 -4.06 9.10 -9.50
CA GLY A 118 -3.69 10.37 -8.89
C GLY A 118 -2.91 10.18 -7.59
N ALA A 119 -3.34 9.26 -6.72
CA ALA A 119 -2.66 8.95 -5.46
C ALA A 119 -1.26 8.41 -5.69
N LEU A 120 -1.07 7.53 -6.69
CA LEU A 120 0.26 7.07 -7.10
C LEU A 120 1.13 8.22 -7.63
N ALA A 121 0.58 9.11 -8.46
CA ALA A 121 1.30 10.29 -8.93
C ALA A 121 1.71 11.22 -7.77
N MET A 122 0.83 11.40 -6.79
CA MET A 122 1.11 12.15 -5.57
C MET A 122 2.22 11.49 -4.74
N LEU A 123 2.17 10.17 -4.57
CA LEU A 123 3.20 9.39 -3.87
C LEU A 123 4.57 9.58 -4.53
N VAL A 124 4.63 9.46 -5.86
CA VAL A 124 5.85 9.65 -6.63
C VAL A 124 6.38 11.08 -6.52
N SER A 125 5.53 12.10 -6.69
CA SER A 125 5.93 13.49 -6.56
C SER A 125 6.45 13.79 -5.15
N SER A 126 5.69 13.37 -4.12
CA SER A 126 5.97 13.64 -2.72
C SER A 126 7.20 12.89 -2.22
N GLY A 127 7.32 11.60 -2.52
CA GLY A 127 8.49 10.80 -2.16
C GLY A 127 9.72 11.17 -3.00
N GLY A 128 9.55 11.47 -4.28
CA GLY A 128 10.62 11.88 -5.20
C GLY A 128 11.33 13.14 -4.74
N GLY A 129 10.57 14.19 -4.39
CA GLY A 129 11.16 15.41 -3.82
C GLY A 129 11.96 15.15 -2.55
N ARG A 130 11.47 14.27 -1.67
CA ARG A 130 12.16 13.92 -0.41
C ARG A 130 13.40 13.08 -0.60
N ILE A 131 13.37 12.19 -1.60
CA ILE A 131 14.53 11.42 -2.02
C ILE A 131 15.60 12.38 -2.50
N LEU A 132 15.25 13.28 -3.44
CA LEU A 132 16.16 14.30 -3.95
C LEU A 132 16.68 15.22 -2.84
N ASP A 133 15.84 15.62 -1.89
CA ASP A 133 16.22 16.45 -0.75
C ASP A 133 17.32 15.82 0.11
N GLY A 134 17.21 14.51 0.33
CA GLY A 134 18.12 13.73 1.17
C GLY A 134 19.32 13.14 0.43
N MET A 135 19.51 13.44 -0.86
CA MET A 135 20.60 12.87 -1.66
C MET A 135 21.90 13.67 -1.52
N THR A 136 23.02 12.94 -1.35
CA THR A 136 24.37 13.51 -1.38
C THR A 136 24.99 13.41 -2.78
N GLY A 137 25.74 14.44 -3.20
CA GLY A 137 26.46 14.46 -4.48
C GLY A 137 25.57 14.64 -5.73
N VAL A 138 24.32 15.06 -5.54
CA VAL A 138 23.38 15.49 -6.58
C VAL A 138 23.24 17.00 -6.49
N GLN A 139 23.47 17.69 -7.60
CA GLN A 139 23.23 19.14 -7.67
C GLN A 139 21.73 19.36 -7.66
N ARG A 140 21.24 20.16 -6.71
CA ARG A 140 19.81 20.49 -6.65
C ARG A 140 19.41 21.30 -7.87
N LEU A 141 18.28 20.93 -8.44
CA LEU A 141 17.63 21.72 -9.47
C LEU A 141 16.96 22.95 -8.83
N PRO A 142 16.77 24.04 -9.58
CA PRO A 142 15.87 25.11 -9.18
C PRO A 142 14.49 24.56 -8.81
N GLU A 143 13.85 25.13 -7.78
CA GLU A 143 12.57 24.62 -7.22
C GLU A 143 11.50 24.39 -8.29
N LYS A 144 11.37 25.31 -9.25
CA LYS A 144 10.41 25.19 -10.37
C LYS A 144 10.71 23.99 -11.27
N GLN A 145 11.97 23.75 -11.61
CA GLN A 145 12.38 22.63 -12.46
C GLN A 145 12.20 21.30 -11.72
N GLU A 146 12.54 21.25 -10.43
CA GLU A 146 12.32 20.05 -9.61
C GLU A 146 10.82 19.74 -9.47
N ALA A 147 9.99 20.76 -9.23
CA ALA A 147 8.53 20.61 -9.15
C ALA A 147 7.96 20.02 -10.45
N TRP A 148 8.35 20.54 -11.61
CA TRP A 148 7.92 20.00 -12.90
C TRP A 148 8.41 18.57 -13.15
N LEU A 149 9.66 18.27 -12.80
CA LEU A 149 10.20 16.92 -12.91
C LEU A 149 9.41 15.93 -12.04
N ARG A 150 9.07 16.31 -10.81
CA ARG A 150 8.27 15.49 -9.89
C ARG A 150 6.84 15.29 -10.39
N ILE A 151 6.20 16.34 -10.93
CA ILE A 151 4.88 16.26 -11.56
C ILE A 151 4.93 15.33 -12.77
N ALA A 152 5.92 15.47 -13.65
CA ALA A 152 6.07 14.62 -14.84
C ALA A 152 6.35 13.16 -14.46
N GLY A 153 7.25 12.90 -13.51
CA GLY A 153 7.53 11.55 -13.01
C GLY A 153 6.31 10.90 -12.35
N GLY A 154 5.55 11.68 -11.58
CA GLY A 154 4.29 11.25 -11.00
C GLY A 154 3.23 10.94 -12.06
N PHE A 155 3.07 11.83 -13.04
CA PHE A 155 2.14 11.64 -14.16
C PHE A 155 2.47 10.37 -14.95
N VAL A 156 3.75 10.14 -15.29
CA VAL A 156 4.18 8.93 -16.00
C VAL A 156 3.84 7.67 -15.20
N ALA A 157 4.16 7.63 -13.90
CA ALA A 157 3.87 6.46 -13.07
C ALA A 157 2.36 6.23 -12.89
N GLY A 158 1.59 7.30 -12.63
CA GLY A 158 0.15 7.19 -12.42
C GLY A 158 -0.62 6.89 -13.71
N MET A 159 -0.23 7.43 -14.86
CA MET A 159 -0.81 7.06 -16.15
C MET A 159 -0.39 5.65 -16.60
N ALA A 160 0.81 5.20 -16.24
CA ALA A 160 1.21 3.82 -16.49
C ALA A 160 0.34 2.83 -15.70
N LEU A 161 -0.06 3.17 -14.47
CA LEU A 161 -1.09 2.43 -13.75
C LEU A 161 -2.45 2.57 -14.47
N GLY A 162 -2.83 3.79 -14.87
CA GLY A 162 -4.12 4.04 -15.50
C GLY A 162 -4.32 3.30 -16.82
N LEU A 163 -3.26 3.10 -17.58
CA LEU A 163 -3.26 2.38 -18.85
C LEU A 163 -2.79 0.92 -18.71
N HIS A 164 -2.55 0.46 -17.49
CA HIS A 164 -2.19 -0.93 -17.20
C HIS A 164 -3.34 -1.85 -17.64
N ARG A 165 -3.04 -2.85 -18.48
CA ARG A 165 -4.05 -3.64 -19.21
C ARG A 165 -5.19 -4.14 -18.33
N VAL A 166 -4.85 -4.74 -17.19
CA VAL A 166 -5.83 -5.33 -16.27
C VAL A 166 -6.53 -4.27 -15.41
N PHE A 167 -5.82 -3.20 -15.05
CA PHE A 167 -6.40 -2.19 -14.17
C PHE A 167 -7.39 -1.30 -14.92
N TRP A 168 -7.05 -0.97 -16.17
CA TRP A 168 -7.93 -0.25 -17.07
C TRP A 168 -9.20 -1.06 -17.33
N SER A 169 -9.09 -2.35 -17.70
CA SER A 169 -10.25 -3.19 -17.99
C SER A 169 -11.24 -3.30 -16.81
N MET A 170 -10.76 -3.14 -15.58
CA MET A 170 -11.59 -3.19 -14.37
C MET A 170 -12.09 -1.82 -13.92
N SER A 171 -11.44 -0.74 -14.36
CA SER A 171 -11.87 0.63 -14.08
C SER A 171 -12.97 1.13 -15.02
N VAL A 172 -13.28 0.39 -16.09
CA VAL A 172 -14.31 0.76 -17.08
C VAL A 172 -15.58 -0.09 -17.02
N ILE A 173 -15.67 -1.01 -16.04
CA ILE A 173 -16.82 -1.89 -15.80
C ILE A 173 -17.22 -1.84 -14.32
N VAL A 174 -18.33 -2.49 -13.97
CA VAL A 174 -18.79 -2.60 -12.57
C VAL A 174 -17.92 -3.60 -11.82
N GLU A 175 -16.87 -3.10 -11.16
CA GLU A 175 -15.85 -3.92 -10.50
C GLU A 175 -15.39 -3.33 -9.16
N THR A 176 -14.93 -4.20 -8.25
CA THR A 176 -14.55 -3.83 -6.87
C THR A 176 -13.10 -3.39 -6.75
N GLN A 177 -12.23 -3.85 -7.64
CA GLN A 177 -10.79 -3.65 -7.49
C GLN A 177 -10.33 -2.20 -7.62
N SER A 178 -11.01 -1.37 -8.40
CA SER A 178 -10.63 0.04 -8.53
C SER A 178 -10.76 0.77 -7.19
N LEU A 179 -11.79 0.46 -6.40
CA LEU A 179 -11.94 0.99 -5.04
C LEU A 179 -10.90 0.40 -4.08
N SER A 180 -10.61 -0.89 -4.16
CA SER A 180 -9.55 -1.51 -3.35
C SER A 180 -8.20 -0.84 -3.61
N LEU A 181 -7.82 -0.61 -4.88
CA LEU A 181 -6.54 0.02 -5.20
C LEU A 181 -6.48 1.51 -4.83
N ALA A 182 -7.62 2.21 -4.86
CA ALA A 182 -7.75 3.57 -4.36
C ALA A 182 -7.48 3.63 -2.85
N LEU A 183 -8.13 2.76 -2.06
CA LEU A 183 -7.94 2.67 -0.62
C LEU A 183 -6.51 2.21 -0.27
N PHE A 184 -5.98 1.22 -0.98
CA PHE A 184 -4.61 0.76 -0.80
C PHE A 184 -3.58 1.88 -1.08
N SER A 185 -3.76 2.62 -2.18
CA SER A 185 -2.90 3.78 -2.49
C SER A 185 -3.00 4.86 -1.41
N LEU A 186 -4.18 5.07 -0.82
CA LEU A 186 -4.37 5.97 0.32
C LEU A 186 -3.65 5.47 1.59
N VAL A 187 -3.66 4.15 1.88
CA VAL A 187 -2.87 3.55 2.96
C VAL A 187 -1.39 3.88 2.76
N ILE A 188 -0.85 3.68 1.56
CA ILE A 188 0.55 4.00 1.25
C ILE A 188 0.82 5.52 1.37
N CYS A 189 -0.13 6.39 0.99
CA CYS A 189 -0.03 7.84 1.20
C CYS A 189 0.07 8.21 2.68
N LEU A 190 -0.79 7.61 3.52
CA LEU A 190 -0.81 7.85 4.96
C LEU A 190 0.46 7.32 5.62
N LEU A 191 0.93 6.13 5.22
CA LEU A 191 2.18 5.54 5.71
C LEU A 191 3.42 6.31 5.25
N LEU A 192 3.45 6.84 4.03
CA LEU A 192 4.53 7.74 3.60
C LEU A 192 4.59 8.96 4.53
N ARG A 193 3.44 9.60 4.80
CA ARG A 193 3.38 10.76 5.70
C ARG A 193 3.80 10.41 7.12
N TRP A 194 3.29 9.31 7.65
CA TRP A 194 3.68 8.80 8.97
C TRP A 194 5.17 8.46 9.00
N ALA A 195 5.73 7.85 7.95
CA ALA A 195 7.14 7.48 7.93
C ALA A 195 8.05 8.71 8.06
N TYR A 196 7.70 9.87 7.49
CA TYR A 196 8.49 11.09 7.69
C TYR A 196 8.12 11.87 8.96
N SER A 197 7.11 11.44 9.72
CA SER A 197 6.67 12.07 10.96
C SER A 197 6.15 11.01 11.95
N PRO A 198 7.03 10.10 12.42
CA PRO A 198 6.62 8.90 13.14
C PRO A 198 5.98 9.19 14.51
N ASP A 199 6.22 10.37 15.08
CA ASP A 199 5.61 10.83 16.33
C ASP A 199 4.12 11.17 16.17
N ASN A 200 3.65 11.37 14.93
CA ASN A 200 2.23 11.59 14.65
C ASN A 200 1.51 10.26 14.47
N GLU A 201 1.16 9.63 15.59
CA GLU A 201 0.43 8.35 15.62
C GLU A 201 -0.94 8.44 14.92
N GLY A 202 -1.55 9.63 14.83
CA GLY A 202 -2.83 9.82 14.13
C GLY A 202 -2.80 9.43 12.65
N LEU A 203 -1.66 9.59 11.98
CA LEU A 203 -1.50 9.15 10.59
C LEU A 203 -1.41 7.62 10.48
N LEU A 204 -0.79 6.96 11.46
CA LEU A 204 -0.76 5.50 11.52
C LEU A 204 -2.16 4.94 11.81
N TYR A 205 -2.87 5.54 12.77
CA TYR A 205 -4.25 5.19 13.10
C TYR A 205 -5.17 5.31 11.88
N ALA A 206 -5.04 6.40 11.12
CA ALA A 206 -5.76 6.57 9.86
C ALA A 206 -5.37 5.48 8.83
N ALA A 207 -4.08 5.16 8.70
CA ALA A 207 -3.63 4.12 7.77
C ALA A 207 -4.20 2.73 8.13
N VAL A 208 -4.21 2.38 9.42
CA VAL A 208 -4.75 1.10 9.92
C VAL A 208 -6.27 1.04 9.69
N PHE A 209 -6.99 2.13 9.99
CA PHE A 209 -8.43 2.20 9.77
C PHE A 209 -8.78 2.07 8.27
N VAL A 210 -8.09 2.80 7.39
CA VAL A 210 -8.30 2.71 5.94
C VAL A 210 -7.91 1.34 5.40
N TYR A 211 -6.87 0.70 5.96
CA TYR A 211 -6.52 -0.67 5.59
C TYR A 211 -7.61 -1.67 5.99
N ALA A 212 -8.23 -1.52 7.16
CA ALA A 212 -9.40 -2.34 7.52
C ALA A 212 -10.57 -2.12 6.55
N LEU A 213 -10.84 -0.88 6.15
CA LEU A 213 -11.83 -0.57 5.11
C LEU A 213 -11.49 -1.21 3.76
N GLU A 214 -10.22 -1.22 3.37
CA GLU A 214 -9.73 -1.88 2.16
C GLU A 214 -10.03 -3.39 2.20
N LEU A 215 -9.82 -4.05 3.34
CA LEU A 215 -10.13 -5.48 3.52
C LEU A 215 -11.64 -5.79 3.50
N ASN A 216 -12.52 -4.79 3.59
CA ASN A 216 -13.96 -4.94 3.31
C ASN A 216 -14.26 -4.95 1.80
N VAL A 217 -13.32 -4.51 0.96
CA VAL A 217 -13.44 -4.48 -0.50
C VAL A 217 -12.63 -5.61 -1.15
N HIS A 218 -11.46 -5.96 -0.60
CA HIS A 218 -10.65 -7.03 -1.17
C HIS A 218 -9.83 -7.79 -0.12
N GLN A 219 -10.41 -8.89 0.41
CA GLN A 219 -9.77 -9.71 1.44
C GLN A 219 -8.37 -10.23 1.06
N ASN A 220 -8.07 -10.43 -0.23
CA ASN A 220 -6.76 -10.91 -0.66
C ASN A 220 -5.63 -9.93 -0.34
N LEU A 221 -5.92 -8.64 -0.14
CA LEU A 221 -4.92 -7.68 0.29
C LEU A 221 -4.52 -7.83 1.76
N ALA A 222 -5.15 -8.73 2.53
CA ALA A 222 -4.69 -9.14 3.85
C ALA A 222 -3.22 -9.59 3.86
N ILE A 223 -2.75 -10.14 2.72
CA ILE A 223 -1.37 -10.55 2.53
C ILE A 223 -0.38 -9.38 2.63
N ALA A 224 -0.81 -8.14 2.41
CA ALA A 224 0.02 -6.96 2.56
C ALA A 224 0.42 -6.69 4.02
N ALA A 225 -0.35 -7.20 5.00
CA ALA A 225 -0.20 -6.81 6.40
C ALA A 225 1.23 -7.00 6.96
N PRO A 226 1.91 -8.16 6.79
CA PRO A 226 3.30 -8.30 7.24
C PRO A 226 4.24 -7.29 6.58
N GLY A 227 4.06 -7.02 5.29
CA GLY A 227 4.82 -5.98 4.58
C GLY A 227 4.61 -4.58 5.15
N LEU A 228 3.35 -4.20 5.43
CA LEU A 228 3.01 -2.92 6.05
C LEU A 228 3.59 -2.78 7.47
N ILE A 229 3.56 -3.85 8.26
CA ILE A 229 4.15 -3.88 9.60
C ILE A 229 5.68 -3.76 9.52
N LEU A 230 6.32 -4.37 8.52
CA LEU A 230 7.76 -4.24 8.31
C LEU A 230 8.16 -2.82 7.88
N ILE A 231 7.32 -2.09 7.14
CA ILE A 231 7.51 -0.64 6.92
C ILE A 231 7.55 0.10 8.26
N VAL A 232 6.59 -0.19 9.15
CA VAL A 232 6.52 0.40 10.48
C VAL A 232 7.75 0.04 11.32
N LEU A 233 8.18 -1.23 11.31
CA LEU A 233 9.35 -1.71 12.03
C LEU A 233 10.65 -1.05 11.57
N ILE A 234 10.88 -0.96 10.26
CA ILE A 234 12.09 -0.35 9.71
C ILE A 234 12.16 1.13 10.09
N ARG A 235 11.01 1.81 10.19
CA ARG A 235 10.97 3.23 10.52
C ARG A 235 10.98 3.52 12.03
N ASN A 236 10.20 2.78 12.80
CA ASN A 236 10.12 2.86 14.26
C ASN A 236 10.20 1.42 14.83
N PRO A 237 11.42 0.95 15.15
CA PRO A 237 11.64 -0.41 15.63
C PRO A 237 10.87 -0.74 16.91
N GLY A 238 10.67 0.23 17.81
CA GLY A 238 9.93 0.03 19.05
C GLY A 238 8.46 -0.27 18.80
N LEU A 239 7.82 0.51 17.93
CA LEU A 239 6.41 0.30 17.56
C LEU A 239 6.23 -0.97 16.73
N GLY A 240 7.10 -1.19 15.73
CA GLY A 240 7.03 -2.41 14.91
C GLY A 240 7.26 -3.69 15.71
N ARG A 241 8.14 -3.67 16.72
CA ARG A 241 8.33 -4.79 17.66
C ARG A 241 7.02 -5.16 18.35
N ASP A 242 6.33 -4.17 18.90
CA ASP A 242 5.10 -4.40 19.67
C ASP A 242 3.94 -4.84 18.75
N LEU A 243 3.89 -4.34 17.51
CA LEU A 243 2.97 -4.85 16.48
C LEU A 243 3.29 -6.31 16.12
N CYS A 244 4.55 -6.65 15.86
CA CYS A 244 4.98 -8.03 15.59
C CYS A 244 4.66 -8.96 16.76
N PHE A 245 4.78 -8.51 18.02
CA PHE A 245 4.36 -9.28 19.19
C PHE A 245 2.86 -9.58 19.16
N VAL A 246 2.01 -8.59 18.89
CA VAL A 246 0.57 -8.79 18.80
C VAL A 246 0.21 -9.72 17.64
N VAL A 247 0.88 -9.60 16.48
CA VAL A 247 0.71 -10.55 15.37
C VAL A 247 1.09 -11.97 15.80
N PHE A 248 2.22 -12.15 16.48
CA PHE A 248 2.65 -13.45 16.99
C PHE A 248 1.58 -14.08 17.90
N VAL A 249 1.03 -13.29 18.85
CA VAL A 249 -0.01 -13.77 19.76
C VAL A 249 -1.30 -14.08 19.01
N VAL A 250 -1.84 -13.14 18.22
CA VAL A 250 -3.15 -13.29 17.57
C VAL A 250 -3.11 -14.40 16.51
N VAL A 251 -2.13 -14.35 15.60
CA VAL A 251 -1.99 -15.35 14.53
C VAL A 251 -1.55 -16.69 15.10
N GLY A 252 -0.71 -16.71 16.14
CA GLY A 252 -0.31 -17.95 16.83
C GLY A 252 -1.46 -18.62 17.57
N CYS A 253 -2.33 -17.85 18.24
CA CYS A 253 -3.57 -18.36 18.82
C CYS A 253 -4.49 -18.94 17.73
N PHE A 254 -4.69 -18.22 16.63
CA PHE A 254 -5.51 -18.69 15.50
C PHE A 254 -4.95 -19.99 14.89
N ALA A 255 -3.63 -20.06 14.65
CA ALA A 255 -2.97 -21.26 14.15
C ALA A 255 -3.10 -22.44 15.13
N THR A 256 -3.00 -22.20 16.44
CA THR A 256 -3.19 -23.22 17.47
C THR A 256 -4.62 -23.76 17.48
N ILE A 257 -5.63 -22.89 17.31
CA ILE A 257 -7.05 -23.30 17.19
C ILE A 257 -7.24 -24.24 15.99
N LEU A 258 -6.65 -23.90 14.83
CA LEU A 258 -6.68 -24.75 13.64
C LEU A 258 -6.00 -26.10 13.88
N LEU A 259 -4.82 -26.12 14.52
CA LEU A 259 -4.07 -27.36 14.81
C LEU A 259 -4.75 -28.29 15.80
N THR A 260 -5.39 -27.75 16.84
CA THR A 260 -5.95 -28.51 17.96
C THR A 260 -7.31 -29.13 17.69
N GLY A 261 -7.88 -28.93 16.49
CA GLY A 261 -9.19 -29.49 16.15
C GLY A 261 -10.37 -28.80 16.84
N LEU A 262 -10.14 -27.64 17.46
CA LEU A 262 -11.21 -26.67 17.81
C LEU A 262 -11.77 -25.97 16.55
N SER A 263 -11.46 -26.50 15.35
CA SER A 263 -11.87 -26.02 14.04
C SER A 263 -13.37 -26.05 13.80
N GLN A 264 -14.18 -26.68 14.66
CA GLN A 264 -15.66 -26.54 14.58
C GLN A 264 -16.12 -25.07 14.67
N ILE A 265 -15.25 -24.18 15.17
CA ILE A 265 -15.47 -22.73 15.29
C ILE A 265 -14.94 -21.96 14.05
N VAL A 266 -14.05 -22.56 13.26
CA VAL A 266 -13.38 -21.91 12.12
C VAL A 266 -13.82 -22.56 10.81
N PRO A 267 -14.16 -21.79 9.77
CA PRO A 267 -14.54 -22.37 8.48
C PRO A 267 -13.43 -23.25 7.89
N ALA A 268 -13.79 -24.43 7.38
CA ALA A 268 -12.87 -25.39 6.76
C ALA A 268 -12.05 -24.79 5.59
N GLN A 269 -12.52 -23.67 5.03
CA GLN A 269 -11.80 -22.89 4.02
C GLN A 269 -10.35 -22.52 4.42
N PHE A 270 -10.08 -22.42 5.72
CA PHE A 270 -8.80 -22.00 6.28
C PHE A 270 -7.88 -23.16 6.68
N ASP A 271 -8.31 -24.42 6.56
CA ASP A 271 -7.54 -25.58 7.05
C ASP A 271 -6.15 -25.66 6.39
N GLY A 272 -6.10 -25.42 5.07
CA GLY A 272 -4.86 -25.40 4.29
C GLY A 272 -3.90 -24.25 4.63
N LEU A 273 -4.33 -23.25 5.40
CA LEU A 273 -3.54 -22.09 5.77
C LEU A 273 -2.79 -22.24 7.10
N THR A 274 -3.02 -23.32 7.84
CA THR A 274 -2.43 -23.57 9.16
C THR A 274 -0.91 -23.34 9.18
N MET A 275 -0.18 -23.94 8.23
CA MET A 275 1.28 -23.78 8.14
C MET A 275 1.69 -22.34 7.81
N SER A 276 0.92 -21.65 6.96
CA SER A 276 1.20 -20.25 6.64
C SER A 276 1.04 -19.36 7.88
N PHE A 277 -0.02 -19.55 8.66
CA PHE A 277 -0.22 -18.80 9.91
C PHE A 277 0.88 -19.09 10.93
N LEU A 278 1.32 -20.35 11.09
CA LEU A 278 2.44 -20.69 11.96
C LEU A 278 3.73 -19.99 11.54
N VAL A 279 4.07 -20.00 10.25
CA VAL A 279 5.27 -19.33 9.75
C VAL A 279 5.20 -17.82 10.01
N ILE A 280 4.07 -17.17 9.73
CA ILE A 280 3.88 -15.74 10.02
C ILE A 280 4.06 -15.47 11.52
N ALA A 281 3.42 -16.28 12.37
CA ALA A 281 3.51 -16.12 13.82
C ALA A 281 4.96 -16.28 14.28
N MET A 282 5.64 -17.36 13.90
CA MET A 282 7.04 -17.62 14.28
C MET A 282 7.99 -16.51 13.80
N MET A 283 7.83 -16.04 12.55
CA MET A 283 8.62 -14.92 12.03
C MET A 283 8.36 -13.64 12.82
N ALA A 284 7.10 -13.30 13.09
CA ALA A 284 6.74 -12.12 13.88
C ALA A 284 7.27 -12.21 15.32
N GLY A 285 7.20 -13.39 15.94
CA GLY A 285 7.73 -13.66 17.28
C GLY A 285 9.25 -13.52 17.31
N PHE A 286 9.97 -14.08 16.32
CA PHE A 286 11.41 -13.96 16.20
C PHE A 286 11.85 -12.49 15.99
N ILE A 287 11.17 -11.75 15.11
CA ILE A 287 11.44 -10.34 14.87
C ILE A 287 11.18 -9.50 16.13
N SER A 288 10.08 -9.77 16.83
CA SER A 288 9.76 -9.10 18.09
C SER A 288 10.83 -9.38 19.15
N MET A 289 11.19 -10.64 19.34
CA MET A 289 12.20 -11.06 20.32
C MET A 289 13.58 -10.45 20.03
N THR A 290 14.06 -10.57 18.79
CA THR A 290 15.36 -10.00 18.38
C THR A 290 15.39 -8.48 18.55
N THR A 291 14.33 -7.79 18.14
CA THR A 291 14.23 -6.33 18.33
C THR A 291 14.13 -5.96 19.82
N ALA A 292 13.44 -6.75 20.64
CA ALA A 292 13.38 -6.55 22.09
C ALA A 292 14.76 -6.68 22.75
N VAL A 293 15.54 -7.70 22.36
CA VAL A 293 16.90 -7.93 22.87
C VAL A 293 17.84 -6.79 22.47
N ILE A 294 17.80 -6.36 21.21
CA ILE A 294 18.64 -5.26 20.70
C ILE A 294 18.27 -3.93 21.38
N THR A 295 16.97 -3.64 21.51
CA THR A 295 16.50 -2.37 22.09
C THR A 295 16.44 -2.36 23.61
N ARG A 296 16.59 -3.52 24.26
CA ARG A 296 16.38 -3.75 25.71
C ARG A 296 15.05 -3.19 26.24
N LYS A 297 14.02 -3.23 25.40
CA LYS A 297 12.69 -2.68 25.65
C LYS A 297 11.64 -3.67 25.17
N PHE A 298 10.48 -3.70 25.81
CA PHE A 298 9.36 -4.54 25.42
C PHE A 298 8.04 -3.83 25.73
N MET A 299 7.07 -3.90 24.82
CA MET A 299 5.72 -3.35 24.98
C MET A 299 5.67 -1.87 25.37
N THR A 300 6.63 -1.07 24.89
CA THR A 300 6.70 0.37 25.18
C THR A 300 5.64 1.20 24.45
N HIS A 301 5.08 0.69 23.34
CA HIS A 301 4.05 1.34 22.52
C HIS A 301 2.69 0.62 22.60
N TRP A 302 2.40 -0.08 23.70
CA TRP A 302 1.16 -0.86 23.84
C TRP A 302 -0.12 -0.05 23.57
N ARG A 303 -0.15 1.25 23.92
CA ARG A 303 -1.30 2.14 23.66
C ARG A 303 -1.57 2.29 22.18
N ALA A 304 -0.53 2.61 21.40
CA ALA A 304 -0.65 2.79 19.96
C ALA A 304 -1.04 1.49 19.25
N VAL A 305 -0.50 0.36 19.70
CA VAL A 305 -0.87 -0.96 19.19
C VAL A 305 -2.33 -1.28 19.52
N SER A 306 -2.79 -0.99 20.74
CA SER A 306 -4.17 -1.25 21.17
C SER A 306 -5.16 -0.38 20.39
N ILE A 307 -4.89 0.92 20.23
CA ILE A 307 -5.73 1.83 19.44
C ILE A 307 -5.77 1.38 17.98
N SER A 308 -4.63 0.97 17.41
CA SER A 308 -4.58 0.42 16.06
C SER A 308 -5.45 -0.84 15.94
N GLY A 309 -5.39 -1.75 16.91
CA GLY A 309 -6.25 -2.93 16.97
C GLY A 309 -7.74 -2.58 17.04
N LEU A 310 -8.12 -1.62 17.88
CA LEU A 310 -9.51 -1.15 17.98
C LEU A 310 -10.00 -0.50 16.68
N LEU A 311 -9.16 0.27 16.01
CA LEU A 311 -9.50 0.86 14.71
C LEU A 311 -9.59 -0.17 13.59
N LEU A 312 -8.76 -1.21 13.63
CA LEU A 312 -8.88 -2.34 12.72
C LEU A 312 -10.25 -3.03 12.88
N LEU A 313 -10.64 -3.31 14.13
CA LEU A 313 -11.96 -3.87 14.45
C LEU A 313 -13.11 -2.92 14.07
N ALA A 314 -12.95 -1.61 14.29
CA ALA A 314 -13.92 -0.61 13.89
C ALA A 314 -14.12 -0.57 12.37
N GLY A 315 -13.06 -0.77 11.57
CA GLY A 315 -13.19 -0.91 10.12
C GLY A 315 -13.93 -2.18 9.70
N PHE A 316 -13.73 -3.30 10.42
CA PHE A 316 -14.47 -4.55 10.18
C PHE A 316 -15.93 -4.51 10.62
N TYR A 317 -16.35 -3.50 11.39
CA TYR A 317 -17.75 -3.31 11.76
C TYR A 317 -18.68 -3.23 10.53
N LEU A 318 -18.18 -2.74 9.39
CA LEU A 318 -18.93 -2.69 8.14
C LEU A 318 -19.37 -4.06 7.62
N TYR A 319 -18.75 -5.17 8.01
CA TYR A 319 -19.26 -6.49 7.65
C TYR A 319 -20.66 -6.74 8.22
N PHE A 320 -21.02 -6.17 9.39
CA PHE A 320 -22.37 -6.30 9.94
C PHE A 320 -23.46 -5.66 9.07
N TYR A 321 -23.10 -4.75 8.17
CA TYR A 321 -24.02 -4.26 7.13
C TYR A 321 -24.61 -5.42 6.32
N LEU A 322 -23.83 -6.46 6.02
CA LEU A 322 -24.30 -7.60 5.21
C LEU A 322 -25.45 -8.33 5.89
N ALA A 323 -25.39 -8.51 7.22
CA ALA A 323 -26.46 -9.13 7.99
C ALA A 323 -27.73 -8.27 7.95
N VAL A 324 -27.59 -6.95 8.18
CA VAL A 324 -28.70 -6.00 8.15
C VAL A 324 -29.34 -5.93 6.76
N ALA A 325 -28.53 -5.80 5.71
CA ALA A 325 -28.99 -5.79 4.32
C ALA A 325 -29.72 -7.08 3.96
N SER A 326 -29.20 -8.23 4.38
CA SER A 326 -29.80 -9.55 4.12
C SER A 326 -31.17 -9.73 4.79
N MET A 327 -31.44 -9.05 5.92
CA MET A 327 -32.75 -9.08 6.59
C MET A 327 -33.86 -8.43 5.77
N ALA A 328 -33.53 -7.47 4.91
CA ALA A 328 -34.48 -6.82 4.00
C ALA A 328 -34.86 -7.70 2.79
N ASP A 329 -34.26 -8.89 2.68
CA ASP A 329 -34.44 -9.86 1.58
C ASP A 329 -34.28 -9.24 0.18
N PRO A 330 -33.15 -8.54 -0.09
CA PRO A 330 -32.94 -7.84 -1.36
C PRO A 330 -32.81 -8.83 -2.53
N PRO A 331 -33.05 -8.39 -3.78
CA PRO A 331 -32.93 -9.26 -4.97
C PRO A 331 -31.57 -9.95 -5.13
N SER A 332 -30.49 -9.30 -4.68
CA SER A 332 -29.18 -9.95 -4.50
C SER A 332 -28.92 -10.15 -3.01
N ASN A 333 -29.03 -11.38 -2.52
CA ASN A 333 -28.88 -11.74 -1.10
C ASN A 333 -27.95 -12.96 -0.92
N TRP A 334 -26.68 -12.82 -1.33
CA TRP A 334 -25.76 -13.95 -1.33
C TRP A 334 -25.51 -14.51 0.07
N GLY A 335 -25.50 -15.85 0.18
CA GLY A 335 -25.25 -16.57 1.43
C GLY A 335 -26.31 -16.39 2.52
N TYR A 336 -27.38 -15.60 2.30
CA TYR A 336 -28.40 -15.29 3.33
C TYR A 336 -27.76 -14.87 4.67
N ALA A 337 -26.91 -13.85 4.60
CA ALA A 337 -26.08 -13.34 5.69
C ALA A 337 -26.85 -12.85 6.93
N ARG A 338 -28.19 -12.84 6.92
CA ARG A 338 -29.04 -12.64 8.10
C ARG A 338 -28.91 -13.75 9.15
N THR A 339 -28.44 -14.93 8.76
CA THR A 339 -28.15 -16.05 9.68
C THR A 339 -26.66 -16.12 9.99
N VAL A 340 -26.29 -16.59 11.18
CA VAL A 340 -24.86 -16.76 11.56
C VAL A 340 -24.15 -17.70 10.58
N GLN A 341 -24.77 -18.83 10.25
CA GLN A 341 -24.21 -19.79 9.29
C GLN A 341 -24.00 -19.16 7.91
N GLY A 342 -25.02 -18.46 7.40
CA GLY A 342 -24.95 -17.78 6.11
C GLY A 342 -23.91 -16.67 6.07
N PHE A 343 -23.83 -15.87 7.12
CA PHE A 343 -22.83 -14.81 7.29
C PHE A 343 -21.41 -15.38 7.28
N VAL A 344 -21.16 -16.40 8.09
CA VAL A 344 -19.84 -17.06 8.16
C VAL A 344 -19.50 -17.69 6.82
N HIS A 345 -20.43 -18.40 6.17
CA HIS A 345 -20.23 -19.01 4.86
C HIS A 345 -19.90 -17.96 3.78
N LEU A 346 -20.60 -16.83 3.78
CA LEU A 346 -20.35 -15.72 2.85
C LEU A 346 -18.96 -15.10 3.07
N VAL A 347 -18.67 -14.64 4.28
CA VAL A 347 -17.42 -13.89 4.57
C VAL A 347 -16.19 -14.78 4.46
N SER A 348 -16.31 -16.06 4.82
CA SER A 348 -15.24 -17.06 4.66
C SER A 348 -15.08 -17.58 3.25
N ARG A 349 -15.95 -17.16 2.31
CA ARG A 349 -15.94 -17.62 0.92
C ARG A 349 -16.16 -19.14 0.80
N GLY A 350 -17.01 -19.71 1.66
CA GLY A 350 -17.25 -21.15 1.80
C GLY A 350 -17.84 -21.86 0.59
N GLN A 351 -18.25 -21.13 -0.45
CA GLN A 351 -18.72 -21.70 -1.71
C GLN A 351 -17.59 -22.06 -2.70
N TYR A 352 -16.36 -21.60 -2.43
CA TYR A 352 -15.22 -21.86 -3.28
C TYR A 352 -14.39 -23.04 -2.74
N GLU A 353 -13.33 -23.41 -3.44
CA GLU A 353 -12.33 -24.36 -2.92
C GLU A 353 -11.53 -23.74 -1.77
N GLY A 354 -11.15 -24.56 -0.81
CA GLY A 354 -10.29 -24.16 0.31
C GLY A 354 -8.97 -23.57 -0.18
N ILE A 355 -8.37 -22.70 0.63
CA ILE A 355 -7.10 -22.08 0.24
C ILE A 355 -5.97 -23.06 0.52
N HIS A 356 -5.36 -23.56 -0.54
CA HIS A 356 -4.23 -24.47 -0.48
C HIS A 356 -2.98 -23.78 -1.05
N PRO A 357 -2.02 -23.37 -0.18
CA PRO A 357 -0.75 -22.82 -0.62
C PRO A 357 -0.02 -23.74 -1.60
N THR A 358 0.74 -23.15 -2.53
CA THR A 358 1.64 -23.93 -3.39
C THR A 358 2.66 -24.70 -2.56
N ASP A 359 2.70 -26.01 -2.80
CA ASP A 359 3.47 -27.01 -2.05
C ASP A 359 4.71 -27.52 -2.81
N ASN A 360 4.80 -27.24 -4.10
CA ASN A 360 5.85 -27.73 -4.98
C ASN A 360 6.69 -26.60 -5.61
N ILE A 361 8.02 -26.73 -5.55
CA ILE A 361 8.99 -25.76 -6.06
C ILE A 361 8.88 -25.59 -7.59
N GLU A 362 8.73 -26.66 -8.35
CA GLU A 362 8.58 -26.62 -9.81
C GLU A 362 7.36 -25.80 -10.22
N ARG A 363 6.23 -26.06 -9.55
CA ARG A 363 4.99 -25.28 -9.75
C ARG A 363 5.21 -23.82 -9.39
N PHE A 364 5.86 -23.54 -8.27
CA PHE A 364 6.16 -22.18 -7.83
C PHE A 364 7.04 -21.42 -8.84
N VAL A 365 8.08 -22.05 -9.38
CA VAL A 365 8.92 -21.47 -10.45
C VAL A 365 8.09 -21.18 -11.71
N GLY A 366 7.19 -22.10 -12.10
CA GLY A 366 6.27 -21.88 -13.21
C GLY A 366 5.36 -20.67 -13.00
N GLN A 367 4.82 -20.51 -11.78
CA GLN A 367 3.98 -19.38 -11.40
C GLN A 367 4.75 -18.05 -11.36
N ILE A 368 6.01 -18.04 -10.91
CA ILE A 368 6.90 -16.88 -11.05
C ILE A 368 7.05 -16.49 -12.52
N GLY A 369 7.18 -17.47 -13.43
CA GLY A 369 7.20 -17.24 -14.87
C GLY A 369 5.90 -16.64 -15.42
N VAL A 370 4.74 -17.00 -14.85
CA VAL A 370 3.46 -16.36 -15.18
C VAL A 370 3.45 -14.90 -14.70
N TYR A 371 3.86 -14.65 -13.46
CA TYR A 371 3.94 -13.30 -12.91
C TYR A 371 4.91 -12.40 -13.71
N TRP A 372 6.08 -12.92 -14.08
CA TRP A 372 7.04 -12.20 -14.92
C TRP A 372 6.47 -11.80 -16.28
N ARG A 373 5.73 -12.71 -16.92
CA ARG A 373 4.99 -12.42 -18.16
C ARG A 373 3.87 -11.40 -17.93
N SER A 374 3.21 -11.43 -16.78
CA SER A 374 2.21 -10.41 -16.37
C SER A 374 2.83 -9.02 -16.33
N ILE A 375 4.03 -8.86 -15.73
CA ILE A 375 4.74 -7.57 -15.74
C ILE A 375 4.99 -7.10 -17.17
N GLY A 376 5.51 -7.97 -18.04
CA GLY A 376 5.78 -7.60 -19.43
C GLY A 376 4.54 -7.21 -20.23
N ARG A 377 3.44 -7.97 -20.07
CA ARG A 377 2.19 -7.80 -20.82
C ARG A 377 1.32 -6.66 -20.30
N ASP A 378 1.23 -6.51 -18.98
CA ASP A 378 0.26 -5.62 -18.36
C ASP A 378 0.87 -4.24 -18.04
N LEU A 379 2.17 -4.20 -17.69
CA LEU A 379 2.90 -2.98 -17.32
C LEU A 379 3.92 -2.55 -18.39
N GLY A 380 4.63 -3.50 -18.99
CA GLY A 380 5.77 -3.27 -19.87
C GLY A 380 7.10 -3.21 -19.10
N PHE A 381 8.10 -3.97 -19.56
CA PHE A 381 9.40 -4.10 -18.89
C PHE A 381 10.19 -2.78 -18.79
N ILE A 382 9.83 -1.76 -19.57
CA ILE A 382 10.49 -0.44 -19.54
C ILE A 382 10.48 0.21 -18.16
N PHE A 383 9.43 0.00 -17.36
CA PHE A 383 9.33 0.55 -16.01
C PHE A 383 10.27 -0.13 -15.00
N LEU A 384 10.76 -1.34 -15.30
CA LEU A 384 11.76 -2.00 -14.45
C LEU A 384 13.10 -1.28 -14.49
N ILE A 385 13.46 -0.62 -15.59
CA ILE A 385 14.74 0.07 -15.74
C ILE A 385 14.91 1.18 -14.68
N PRO A 386 14.02 2.20 -14.60
CA PRO A 386 14.12 3.21 -13.56
C PRO A 386 13.84 2.63 -12.16
N ALA A 387 12.98 1.60 -12.03
CA ALA A 387 12.73 0.96 -10.74
C ALA A 387 13.98 0.30 -10.16
N VAL A 388 14.77 -0.41 -10.98
CA VAL A 388 16.06 -0.99 -10.57
C VAL A 388 17.10 0.10 -10.35
N ALA A 389 17.15 1.13 -11.21
CA ALA A 389 18.09 2.24 -11.07
C ALA A 389 17.97 2.92 -9.70
N LEU A 390 16.76 3.06 -9.15
CA LEU A 390 16.52 3.58 -7.80
C LEU A 390 17.41 2.89 -6.75
N PHE A 391 17.53 1.56 -6.81
CA PHE A 391 18.28 0.78 -5.82
C PHE A 391 19.79 1.02 -5.90
N CYS A 392 20.32 1.38 -7.08
CA CYS A 392 21.72 1.78 -7.25
C CYS A 392 22.07 3.07 -6.49
N PHE A 393 21.07 3.91 -6.16
CA PHE A 393 21.27 5.17 -5.45
C PHE A 393 21.02 5.09 -3.94
N LEU A 394 20.67 3.92 -3.38
CA LEU A 394 20.33 3.79 -1.95
C LEU A 394 21.42 4.29 -1.00
N ARG A 395 22.69 4.11 -1.35
CA ARG A 395 23.83 4.57 -0.54
C ARG A 395 23.97 6.09 -0.49
N LYS A 396 23.38 6.80 -1.45
CA LYS A 396 23.40 8.27 -1.53
C LYS A 396 22.22 8.92 -0.83
N MET A 397 21.22 8.15 -0.38
CA MET A 397 20.02 8.65 0.26
C MET A 397 20.19 8.79 1.78
N GLY A 398 19.53 9.79 2.37
CA GLY A 398 19.37 9.91 3.81
C GLY A 398 18.66 8.70 4.45
N ALA A 399 18.84 8.55 5.76
CA ALA A 399 18.31 7.40 6.50
C ALA A 399 16.77 7.25 6.40
N PRO A 400 15.95 8.32 6.51
CA PRO A 400 14.49 8.21 6.36
C PRO A 400 14.06 7.76 4.96
N GLN A 401 14.70 8.30 3.92
CA GLN A 401 14.44 7.95 2.51
C GLN A 401 14.78 6.48 2.25
N ARG A 402 15.96 6.05 2.70
CA ARG A 402 16.41 4.66 2.56
C ARG A 402 15.50 3.70 3.32
N ALA A 403 15.08 4.06 4.53
CA ALA A 403 14.13 3.28 5.32
C ALA A 403 12.79 3.10 4.59
N TRP A 404 12.27 4.16 3.97
CA TRP A 404 11.05 4.09 3.16
C TRP A 404 11.19 3.14 1.97
N ILE A 405 12.25 3.28 1.16
CA ILE A 405 12.45 2.41 -0.01
C ILE A 405 12.65 0.94 0.41
N LEU A 406 13.46 0.69 1.44
CA LEU A 406 13.67 -0.66 1.96
C LEU A 406 12.41 -1.24 2.60
N GLY A 407 11.54 -0.42 3.19
CA GLY A 407 10.25 -0.85 3.72
C GLY A 407 9.27 -1.30 2.63
N LEU A 408 9.33 -0.70 1.44
CA LEU A 408 8.49 -1.14 0.31
C LEU A 408 8.88 -2.52 -0.23
N VAL A 409 10.11 -2.99 0.00
CA VAL A 409 10.58 -4.31 -0.46
C VAL A 409 9.80 -5.47 0.15
N PRO A 410 9.69 -5.63 1.48
CA PRO A 410 8.88 -6.71 2.05
C PRO A 410 7.40 -6.60 1.66
N LEU A 411 6.87 -5.38 1.51
CA LEU A 411 5.51 -5.18 0.99
C LEU A 411 5.37 -5.73 -0.44
N PHE A 412 6.31 -5.42 -1.33
CA PHE A 412 6.34 -5.99 -2.68
C PHE A 412 6.43 -7.52 -2.66
N LEU A 413 7.29 -8.10 -1.82
CA LEU A 413 7.44 -9.56 -1.71
C LEU A 413 6.15 -10.24 -1.22
N CYS A 414 5.42 -9.60 -0.30
CA CYS A 414 4.11 -10.07 0.14
C CYS A 414 3.08 -10.05 -0.99
N LEU A 415 3.02 -8.93 -1.73
CA LEU A 415 2.08 -8.72 -2.83
C LEU A 415 2.43 -9.48 -4.12
N SER A 416 3.63 -10.08 -4.19
CA SER A 416 4.10 -10.84 -5.36
C SER A 416 4.34 -12.30 -5.00
N LEU A 417 5.49 -12.62 -4.43
CA LEU A 417 5.93 -14.00 -4.19
C LEU A 417 5.00 -14.73 -3.22
N TRP A 418 4.65 -14.10 -2.10
CA TRP A 418 3.77 -14.75 -1.14
C TRP A 418 2.34 -14.86 -1.68
N LEU A 419 1.86 -13.86 -2.42
CA LEU A 419 0.56 -13.91 -3.09
C LEU A 419 0.51 -15.05 -4.11
N ILE A 420 1.57 -15.26 -4.88
CA ILE A 420 1.68 -16.39 -5.81
C ILE A 420 1.49 -17.72 -5.06
N ILE A 421 2.17 -17.90 -3.93
CA ILE A 421 2.05 -19.11 -3.11
C ILE A 421 0.62 -19.27 -2.59
N MET A 422 -0.02 -18.20 -2.10
CA MET A 422 -1.38 -18.27 -1.54
C MET A 422 -2.47 -18.46 -2.60
N GLN A 423 -2.33 -17.87 -3.79
CA GLN A 423 -3.31 -18.03 -4.87
C GLN A 423 -3.23 -19.40 -5.52
N ASN A 424 -2.04 -20.00 -5.53
CA ASN A 424 -1.79 -21.33 -6.09
C ASN A 424 -2.38 -21.56 -7.50
N GLY A 425 -2.40 -20.52 -8.34
CA GLY A 425 -2.96 -20.60 -9.69
C GLY A 425 -2.18 -21.59 -10.56
N SER A 426 -2.88 -22.37 -11.37
CA SER A 426 -2.27 -23.20 -12.42
C SER A 426 -1.60 -22.32 -13.49
N PRO A 427 -0.52 -22.80 -14.13
CA PRO A 427 0.23 -22.01 -15.11
C PRO A 427 -0.41 -21.94 -16.51
N ASP A 428 -1.61 -22.52 -16.69
CA ASP A 428 -2.35 -22.44 -17.94
C ASP A 428 -2.86 -21.01 -18.19
N ARG A 429 -3.20 -20.73 -19.46
CA ARG A 429 -3.56 -19.38 -19.89
C ARG A 429 -4.84 -18.85 -19.22
N ALA A 430 -5.84 -19.69 -19.01
CA ALA A 430 -7.12 -19.25 -18.45
C ALA A 430 -6.94 -18.83 -16.98
N SER A 431 -6.23 -19.66 -16.22
CA SER A 431 -5.86 -19.36 -14.83
C SER A 431 -4.95 -18.14 -14.71
N ALA A 432 -3.99 -17.98 -15.64
CA ALA A 432 -3.14 -16.80 -15.70
C ALA A 432 -3.93 -15.50 -15.97
N GLU A 433 -4.99 -15.54 -16.77
CA GLU A 433 -5.86 -14.39 -17.02
C GLU A 433 -6.74 -14.05 -15.80
N LEU A 434 -7.23 -15.07 -15.09
CA LEU A 434 -7.99 -14.88 -13.85
C LEU A 434 -7.14 -14.34 -12.70
N THR A 435 -5.91 -14.82 -12.56
CA THR A 435 -5.01 -14.43 -11.47
C THR A 435 -4.35 -13.08 -11.68
N ALA A 436 -4.21 -12.62 -12.93
CA ALA A 436 -3.54 -11.36 -13.25
C ALA A 436 -4.10 -10.14 -12.50
N ARG A 437 -5.40 -10.14 -12.18
CA ARG A 437 -6.04 -9.05 -11.42
C ARG A 437 -5.45 -8.86 -10.03
N TYR A 438 -5.01 -9.94 -9.38
CA TYR A 438 -4.45 -9.89 -8.03
C TYR A 438 -3.03 -9.33 -7.97
N TYR A 439 -2.31 -9.27 -9.09
CA TYR A 439 -0.94 -8.73 -9.16
C TYR A 439 -0.90 -7.20 -9.26
N THR A 440 -2.02 -6.54 -9.53
CA THR A 440 -2.06 -5.08 -9.70
C THR A 440 -1.45 -4.30 -8.51
N PRO A 441 -1.70 -4.65 -7.23
CA PRO A 441 -1.06 -3.99 -6.09
C PRO A 441 0.47 -4.10 -6.07
N SER A 442 1.06 -5.23 -6.50
CA SER A 442 2.53 -5.33 -6.57
C SER A 442 3.09 -4.45 -7.70
N HIS A 443 2.37 -4.36 -8.83
CA HIS A 443 2.74 -3.48 -9.94
C HIS A 443 2.67 -1.99 -9.54
N VAL A 444 1.77 -1.60 -8.63
CA VAL A 444 1.79 -0.25 -8.02
C VAL A 444 3.10 0.02 -7.30
N ILE A 445 3.65 -0.95 -6.58
CA ILE A 445 4.96 -0.78 -5.90
C ILE A 445 6.09 -0.66 -6.93
N ILE A 446 6.06 -1.44 -8.02
CA ILE A 446 7.02 -1.31 -9.13
C ILE A 446 6.94 0.08 -9.74
N LEU A 447 5.74 0.58 -10.03
CA LEU A 447 5.53 1.90 -10.60
C LEU A 447 5.93 3.03 -9.65
N LEU A 448 5.74 2.85 -8.35
CA LEU A 448 6.22 3.77 -7.34
C LEU A 448 7.75 3.87 -7.36
N TRP A 449 8.44 2.73 -7.42
CA TRP A 449 9.91 2.71 -7.58
C TRP A 449 10.36 3.28 -8.93
N ALA A 450 9.66 2.97 -10.00
CA ALA A 450 9.93 3.51 -11.33
C ALA A 450 9.81 5.04 -11.33
N GLY A 451 8.75 5.59 -10.74
CA GLY A 451 8.54 7.03 -10.61
C GLY A 451 9.64 7.72 -9.79
N TYR A 452 10.05 7.13 -8.65
CA TYR A 452 11.20 7.63 -7.89
C TYR A 452 12.50 7.57 -8.69
N GLY A 453 12.74 6.46 -9.40
CA GLY A 453 13.90 6.30 -10.28
C GLY A 453 13.94 7.34 -11.38
N LEU A 454 12.80 7.65 -12.01
CA LEU A 454 12.67 8.70 -13.01
C LEU A 454 12.99 10.09 -12.44
N CYS A 455 12.53 10.40 -11.21
CA CYS A 455 12.87 11.66 -10.55
C CYS A 455 14.39 11.78 -10.32
N ILE A 456 15.06 10.70 -9.89
CA ILE A 456 16.51 10.70 -9.70
C ILE A 456 17.23 10.87 -11.04
N LEU A 457 16.93 10.00 -12.02
CA LEU A 457 17.58 10.02 -13.33
C LEU A 457 17.38 11.35 -14.04
N GLY A 458 16.16 11.90 -14.01
CA GLY A 458 15.86 13.21 -14.57
C GLY A 458 16.64 14.34 -13.91
N SER A 459 16.80 14.29 -12.58
CA SER A 459 17.62 15.28 -11.85
C SER A 459 19.09 15.23 -12.27
N PHE A 460 19.65 14.03 -12.47
CA PHE A 460 21.01 13.88 -13.00
C PHE A 460 21.16 14.38 -14.43
N LEU A 461 20.18 14.09 -15.29
CA LEU A 461 20.19 14.52 -16.70
C LEU A 461 20.12 16.04 -16.81
N ILE A 462 19.18 16.67 -16.10
CA ILE A 462 18.98 18.13 -16.13
C ILE A 462 20.13 18.85 -15.43
N GLY A 463 20.60 18.36 -14.29
CA GLY A 463 21.62 19.03 -13.48
C GLY A 463 23.04 18.89 -14.01
N LYS A 464 23.42 17.73 -14.57
CA LYS A 464 24.82 17.46 -14.98
C LYS A 464 25.04 17.40 -16.49
N TRP A 465 24.08 16.87 -17.25
CA TRP A 465 24.28 16.56 -18.66
C TRP A 465 23.80 17.67 -19.57
N LEU A 466 22.58 18.19 -19.34
CA LEU A 466 21.98 19.23 -20.18
C LEU A 466 22.84 20.52 -20.28
N PRO A 467 23.45 21.04 -19.20
CA PRO A 467 24.30 22.23 -19.26
C PRO A 467 25.66 21.99 -19.95
N ARG A 468 26.04 20.73 -20.20
CA ARG A 468 27.26 20.37 -20.94
C ARG A 468 27.01 20.23 -22.44
N ILE A 469 25.76 19.99 -22.85
CA ILE A 469 25.38 19.74 -24.24
C ILE A 469 24.80 21.01 -24.89
N LEU A 470 24.01 21.80 -24.14
CA LEU A 470 23.42 23.04 -24.66
C LEU A 470 24.30 24.26 -24.30
N PRO A 471 24.67 25.13 -25.27
CA PRO A 471 25.42 26.34 -24.98
C PRO A 471 24.61 27.26 -24.04
N ARG A 472 25.33 27.93 -23.12
CA ARG A 472 24.82 28.68 -21.95
C ARG A 472 23.76 29.78 -22.21
N GLY A 473 23.34 30.01 -23.45
CA GLY A 473 22.36 31.04 -23.83
C GLY A 473 20.90 30.59 -23.96
N GLN A 474 20.59 29.29 -23.99
CA GLN A 474 19.20 28.80 -24.23
C GLN A 474 18.52 28.15 -23.02
N VAL A 475 19.16 28.08 -21.85
CA VAL A 475 18.60 27.41 -20.65
C VAL A 475 17.68 28.32 -19.82
N LEU A 476 17.38 29.54 -20.31
CA LEU A 476 16.38 30.42 -19.72
C LEU A 476 14.98 30.10 -20.26
N LEU A 477 14.36 29.04 -19.74
CA LEU A 477 12.90 29.02 -19.60
C LEU A 477 12.59 29.39 -18.15
N GLY A 478 12.39 30.70 -17.96
CA GLY A 478 11.97 31.33 -16.70
C GLY A 478 10.62 30.85 -16.19
#